data_AF-A0A372R220-F1
#
_entry.id   AF-A0A372R220-F1
#
_cell.length_a   1.000
_cell.length_b   1.000
_cell.length_c   1.000
_cell.angle_alpha   90.00
_cell.angle_beta   90.00
_cell.angle_gamma   90.00
#
_symmetry.space_group_name_H-M   'P 1'
#
loop_
_entity.id
_entity.type
_entity.pdbx_description
1 polymer ?
#
loop_
_entity_poly.entity_id
_entity_poly.type
_entity_poly.pdbx_seq_one_letter_code
_entity_poly.pdbx_strand_id
1 'polypeptide(L)' 'MKESYDKQMSFPKINSAGMEIILEYTYTGSVKEESLTKDNMVESFYAAVYFQLTELQNFIMKTFKNTLEEN' A
#
# COMPACT_ATOMS: atom_id res chain seq x y z
N MET A 1 21.57 7.76 -13.85
CA MET A 1 20.93 6.64 -13.13
C MET A 1 21.80 5.43 -13.36
N LYS A 2 22.38 4.82 -12.32
CA LYS A 2 23.14 3.59 -12.50
C LYS A 2 22.10 2.47 -12.60
N GLU A 3 21.80 2.03 -13.80
CA GLU A 3 20.99 0.82 -13.99
C GLU A 3 21.83 -0.35 -13.48
N SER A 4 21.61 -0.75 -12.23
CA SER A 4 21.94 -2.11 -11.83
C SER A 4 20.98 -3.01 -12.59
N TYR A 5 21.48 -3.90 -13.45
CA TYR A 5 20.69 -4.93 -14.14
C TYR A 5 20.14 -6.01 -13.17
N ASP A 6 19.97 -5.65 -11.90
CA ASP A 6 19.45 -6.49 -10.84
C ASP A 6 17.95 -6.69 -11.09
N LYS A 7 17.58 -7.94 -11.36
CA LYS A 7 16.20 -8.35 -11.63
C LYS A 7 15.35 -8.45 -10.35
N GLN A 8 15.96 -8.27 -9.19
CA GLN A 8 15.31 -8.45 -7.90
C GLN A 8 15.71 -7.31 -6.96
N MET A 9 14.71 -6.84 -6.22
CA MET A 9 14.89 -5.91 -5.11
C MET A 9 14.33 -6.55 -3.85
N SER A 10 14.97 -6.31 -2.71
CA SER A 10 14.50 -6.79 -1.40
C SER A 10 14.07 -5.62 -0.53
N PHE A 11 12.86 -5.73 0.02
CA PHE A 11 12.32 -4.80 1.00
C PHE A 11 12.06 -5.56 2.31
N PRO A 12 13.08 -5.71 3.19
CA PRO A 12 12.99 -6.58 4.36
C PRO A 12 11.94 -6.15 5.39
N LYS A 13 11.47 -4.90 5.30
CA LYS A 13 10.46 -4.33 6.21
C LYS A 13 9.04 -4.37 5.65
N ILE A 14 8.86 -4.72 4.37
CA ILE A 14 7.57 -4.62 3.69
C ILE A 14 6.98 -6.02 3.50
N ASN A 15 5.78 -6.21 4.04
CA ASN A 15 5.00 -7.43 3.85
C ASN A 15 4.51 -7.52 2.39
N SER A 16 4.37 -8.74 1.86
CA SER A 16 3.87 -8.97 0.50
C SER A 16 2.49 -8.35 0.25
N ALA A 17 1.58 -8.39 1.23
CA ALA A 17 0.25 -7.79 1.12
C ALA A 17 0.34 -6.26 0.98
N GLY A 18 1.22 -5.63 1.75
CA GLY A 18 1.49 -4.20 1.60
C GLY A 18 2.10 -3.88 0.24
N MET A 19 3.07 -4.68 -0.22
CA MET A 19 3.72 -4.49 -1.52
C MET A 19 2.74 -4.65 -2.70
N GLU A 20 1.78 -5.56 -2.60
CA GLU A 20 0.72 -5.75 -3.60
C GLU A 20 -0.09 -4.47 -3.81
N ILE A 21 -0.50 -3.81 -2.72
CA ILE A 21 -1.22 -2.53 -2.78
C ILE A 21 -0.34 -1.41 -3.36
N ILE A 22 0.95 -1.38 -3.00
CA ILE A 22 1.88 -0.38 -3.57
C ILE A 22 2.02 -0.55 -5.07
N LEU A 23 2.10 -1.80 -5.56
CA LEU A 23 2.18 -2.08 -6.99
C LEU A 23 0.89 -1.69 -7.70
N GLU A 24 -0.28 -2.05 -7.17
CA GLU A 24 -1.58 -1.64 -7.73
C GLU A 24 -1.68 -0.12 -7.85
N TYR A 25 -1.35 0.61 -6.79
CA TYR A 25 -1.37 2.08 -6.77
C TYR A 25 -0.37 2.68 -7.77
N THR A 26 0.85 2.16 -7.81
CA THR A 26 1.91 2.70 -8.68
C THR A 26 1.58 2.48 -10.16
N TYR A 27 0.96 1.36 -10.51
CA TYR A 27 0.60 1.03 -11.88
C TYR A 27 -0.69 1.70 -12.36
N THR A 28 -1.70 1.82 -11.49
CA THR A 28 -3.03 2.31 -11.90
C THR A 28 -3.31 3.74 -11.44
N GLY A 29 -2.50 4.30 -10.54
CA GLY A 29 -2.74 5.59 -9.88
C GLY A 29 -3.84 5.56 -8.83
N SER A 30 -4.42 4.38 -8.54
CA SER A 30 -5.52 4.22 -7.58
C SER A 30 -5.47 2.84 -6.92
N VAL A 31 -6.23 2.65 -5.86
CA VAL A 31 -6.45 1.34 -5.23
C VAL A 31 -7.93 1.19 -5.02
N LYS A 32 -8.46 0.01 -5.33
CA LYS A 32 -9.88 -0.25 -5.07
C LYS A 32 -10.13 -0.42 -3.57
N GLU A 33 -11.25 0.09 -3.08
CA GLU A 33 -11.63 -0.09 -1.67
C GLU A 33 -11.76 -1.58 -1.30
N GLU A 34 -12.25 -2.42 -2.23
CA GLU A 34 -12.33 -3.88 -2.08
C GLU A 34 -10.97 -4.58 -1.93
N SER A 35 -9.87 -3.97 -2.39
CA SER A 35 -8.52 -4.48 -2.18
C SER A 35 -8.05 -4.27 -0.72
N LEU A 36 -8.63 -3.31 0.01
CA LEU A 36 -8.30 -3.01 1.40
C LEU A 36 -9.22 -3.80 2.35
N THR A 37 -8.66 -4.83 2.96
CA THR A 37 -9.35 -5.70 3.92
C THR A 37 -8.83 -5.45 5.33
N LYS A 38 -9.57 -5.89 6.36
CA LYS A 38 -9.12 -5.78 7.77
C LYS A 38 -7.76 -6.44 8.00
N ASP A 39 -7.41 -7.44 7.20
CA ASP A 39 -6.20 -8.25 7.35
C ASP A 39 -4.96 -7.64 6.68
N ASN A 40 -5.12 -6.74 5.70
CA ASN A 40 -4.00 -6.14 4.97
C ASN A 40 -3.86 -4.63 5.16
N MET A 41 -4.83 -3.98 5.82
CA MET A 41 -4.89 -2.52 5.89
C MET A 41 -3.72 -1.91 6.65
N VAL A 42 -3.27 -2.55 7.72
CA VAL A 42 -2.13 -2.07 8.53
C VAL A 42 -0.83 -2.16 7.74
N GLU A 43 -0.58 -3.29 7.08
CA GLU A 43 0.58 -3.55 6.24
C GLU A 43 0.61 -2.60 5.03
N SER A 44 -0.54 -2.36 4.43
CA SER A 44 -0.72 -1.42 3.31
C SER A 44 -0.43 0.02 3.73
N PHE A 45 -0.93 0.43 4.90
CA PHE A 45 -0.64 1.74 5.46
C PHE A 45 0.86 1.89 5.76
N TYR A 46 1.47 0.89 6.40
CA TYR A 46 2.90 0.88 6.69
C TYR A 46 3.74 0.97 5.41
N ALA A 47 3.37 0.23 4.37
CA ALA A 47 4.04 0.30 3.07
C ALA A 47 3.88 1.68 2.41
N ALA A 48 2.67 2.27 2.45
CA ALA A 48 2.43 3.60 1.90
C ALA A 48 3.24 4.69 2.63
N VAL A 49 3.46 4.54 3.94
CA VAL A 49 4.38 5.39 4.72
C VAL A 49 5.83 5.18 4.27
N TYR A 50 6.28 3.93 4.13
CA TYR A 50 7.65 3.61 3.72
C TYR A 50 8.00 4.20 2.34
N PHE A 51 7.10 4.10 1.37
CA PHE A 51 7.27 4.65 0.02
C PHE A 51 6.88 6.14 -0.10
N GLN A 52 6.46 6.78 0.99
CA GLN A 52 6.08 8.20 1.04
C GLN A 52 4.91 8.55 0.10
N LEU A 53 3.95 7.63 -0.07
CA LEU A 53 2.76 7.81 -0.89
C LEU A 53 1.62 8.44 -0.08
N THR A 54 1.68 9.75 0.15
CA THR A 54 0.75 10.48 1.03
C THR A 54 -0.72 10.34 0.63
N GLU A 55 -1.03 10.39 -0.67
CA GLU A 55 -2.41 10.23 -1.15
C GLU A 55 -2.97 8.83 -0.84
N LEU A 56 -2.14 7.79 -1.00
CA LEU A 56 -2.50 6.42 -0.64
C LEU A 56 -2.68 6.26 0.89
N GLN A 57 -1.82 6.90 1.70
CA GLN A 57 -1.98 6.91 3.16
C GLN A 57 -3.33 7.52 3.57
N ASN A 58 -3.69 8.66 2.98
CA ASN A 58 -4.95 9.34 3.24
C ASN A 58 -6.15 8.49 2.81
N PHE A 59 -6.05 7.83 1.65
CA PHE A 59 -7.07 6.92 1.15
C PHE A 59 -7.31 5.75 2.12
N ILE A 60 -6.25 5.05 2.52
CA ILE A 60 -6.34 3.92 3.46
C ILE A 60 -6.93 4.37 4.80
N MET A 61 -6.50 5.52 5.34
CA MET A 61 -7.03 6.07 6.59
C MET A 61 -8.52 6.43 6.48
N LYS A 62 -8.98 6.91 5.32
CA LYS A 62 -10.39 7.19 5.08
C LYS A 62 -11.20 5.89 5.05
N THR A 63 -10.74 4.88 4.32
CA THR A 63 -11.40 3.55 4.27
C THR A 63 -11.47 2.91 5.66
N PHE A 64 -10.41 3.04 6.46
CA PHE A 64 -10.40 2.58 7.86
C PHE A 64 -11.47 3.26 8.71
N LYS A 65 -11.61 4.59 8.60
CA LYS A 65 -12.64 5.32 9.35
C LYS A 65 -14.06 4.91 8.93
N ASN A 66 -14.31 4.81 7.63
CA ASN A 66 -15.61 4.38 7.11
C ASN A 66 -15.99 2.99 7.62
N THR A 67 -15.04 2.05 7.62
CA THR A 67 -15.28 0.69 8.15
C THR A 67 -15.52 0.65 9.66
N LEU A 68 -15.06 1.63 10.44
CA LEU A 68 -15.39 1.75 11.86
C LEU A 68 -16.79 2.35 12.09
N GLU A 69 -17.22 3.31 11.25
CA GLU A 69 -18.55 3.93 11.35
C GLU A 69 -19.69 2.99 10.94
N GLU A 70 -19.40 1.99 10.10
CA GLU A 70 -20.36 0.99 9.63
C GLU A 70 -20.57 -0.22 10.58
N ASN A 71 -19.77 -0.35 11.65
CA ASN A 71 -19.89 -1.44 12.66
C ASN A 71 -20.56 -0.95 13.95
#